data_AF-A0A2N3PNZ4-F1
#
_entry.id   AF-A0A2N3PNZ4-F1
#
_cell.length_a   1.000
_cell.length_b   1.000
_cell.length_c   1.000
_cell.angle_alpha   90.00
_cell.angle_beta   90.00
_cell.angle_gamma   90.00
#
_symmetry.space_group_name_H-M   'P 1'
#
loop_
_entity.id
_entity.type
_entity.pdbx_description
1 polymer ?
#
loop_
_entity_poly.entity_id
_entity_poly.type
_entity_poly.pdbx_seq_one_letter_code
_entity_poly.pdbx_strand_id
1 'polypeptide(L)'
;MIEIDVTHCWAELELGNRFRRSLRRHLREWLYAEIEERGFVGDATGFDRDPVEDQIDAMEVDVINRVKTAFRNRARMEIADYSPATLSKWLRRILKGELAMCKRTFLEDHSCGLDFLIVIASGAQGEIEMEVE
;
A
#
# COMPACT_ATOMS: atom_id res chain seq x y z
N MET A 1 -33.37 -18.80 5.23
CA MET A 1 -32.76 -17.52 4.84
C MET A 1 -31.64 -17.28 5.83
N ILE A 2 -30.38 -17.44 5.40
CA ILE A 2 -29.23 -17.35 6.30
C ILE A 2 -28.93 -15.86 6.48
N GLU A 3 -29.07 -15.36 7.70
CA GLU A 3 -28.74 -14.01 8.08
C GLU A 3 -27.22 -13.89 8.16
N ILE A 4 -26.63 -13.11 7.27
CA ILE A 4 -25.19 -12.86 7.28
C ILE A 4 -24.88 -11.90 8.43
N ASP A 5 -24.37 -12.41 9.55
CA ASP A 5 -23.81 -11.59 10.64
C ASP A 5 -22.29 -11.40 10.52
N VAL A 6 -21.74 -10.46 11.30
CA VAL A 6 -20.32 -10.07 11.46
C VAL A 6 -19.30 -11.24 11.52
N THR A 7 -19.70 -12.44 11.91
CA THR A 7 -18.86 -13.64 11.87
C THR A 7 -18.50 -14.10 10.44
N HIS A 8 -19.25 -13.65 9.43
CA HIS A 8 -18.92 -13.80 8.02
C HIS A 8 -17.86 -12.77 7.53
N CYS A 9 -17.38 -11.87 8.40
CA CYS A 9 -16.27 -10.94 8.17
C CYS A 9 -14.89 -11.63 8.09
N TRP A 10 -14.81 -12.87 7.62
CA TRP A 10 -13.54 -13.59 7.45
C TRP A 10 -12.50 -12.78 6.65
N ALA A 11 -12.95 -11.92 5.72
CA ALA A 11 -12.11 -10.97 5.00
C ALA A 11 -11.50 -9.87 5.88
N GLU A 12 -12.31 -9.23 6.74
CA GLU A 12 -11.84 -8.19 7.66
C GLU A 12 -11.01 -8.79 8.80
N LEU A 13 -11.29 -10.03 9.19
CA LEU A 13 -10.50 -10.83 10.13
C LEU A 13 -9.17 -11.29 9.49
N GLU A 14 -9.15 -11.70 8.22
CA GLU A 14 -7.93 -12.07 7.47
C GLU A 14 -7.06 -10.85 7.14
N LEU A 15 -7.65 -9.67 6.90
CA LEU A 15 -6.91 -8.39 6.85
C LEU A 15 -6.19 -8.06 8.18
N GLY A 16 -6.32 -8.90 9.21
CA GLY A 16 -5.62 -8.79 10.48
C GLY A 16 -4.09 -8.85 10.40
N ASN A 17 -3.45 -8.91 11.57
CA ASN A 17 -2.01 -8.67 11.74
C ASN A 17 -1.07 -9.56 10.90
N ARG A 18 -1.49 -10.74 10.45
CA ARG A 18 -0.65 -11.58 9.57
C ARG A 18 -0.61 -11.03 8.13
N PHE A 19 -1.76 -10.61 7.63
CA PHE A 19 -1.86 -9.97 6.33
C PHE A 19 -1.09 -8.64 6.32
N ARG A 20 -1.32 -7.78 7.33
CA ARG A 20 -0.61 -6.49 7.48
C ARG A 20 0.90 -6.68 7.43
N ARG A 21 1.43 -7.63 8.21
CA ARG A 21 2.86 -7.98 8.20
C ARG A 21 3.36 -8.43 6.82
N SER A 22 2.59 -9.25 6.10
CA SER A 22 2.97 -9.69 4.75
C SER A 22 2.93 -8.55 3.73
N LEU A 23 1.92 -7.69 3.81
CA LEU A 23 1.77 -6.52 2.95
C LEU A 23 2.90 -5.53 3.20
N ARG A 24 3.17 -5.21 4.46
CA ARG A 24 4.28 -4.33 4.86
C ARG A 24 5.62 -4.84 4.38
N ARG A 25 5.89 -6.14 4.55
CA ARG A 25 7.10 -6.77 4.03
C ARG A 25 7.23 -6.62 2.51
N HIS A 26 6.15 -6.85 1.76
CA HIS A 26 6.16 -6.72 0.31
C HIS A 26 6.33 -5.27 -0.16
N LEU A 27 5.66 -4.32 0.50
CA LEU A 27 5.80 -2.89 0.21
C LEU A 27 7.22 -2.42 0.51
N ARG A 28 7.80 -2.88 1.61
CA ARG A 28 9.19 -2.62 1.96
C ARG A 28 10.16 -3.14 0.89
N GLU A 29 10.10 -4.43 0.57
CA GLU A 29 10.97 -5.05 -0.45
C GLU A 29 10.87 -4.31 -1.79
N TRP A 30 9.66 -3.95 -2.20
CA TRP A 30 9.45 -3.19 -3.44
C TRP A 30 9.97 -1.75 -3.36
N LEU A 31 9.66 -1.01 -2.30
CA LEU A 31 10.01 0.40 -2.20
C LEU A 31 11.53 0.58 -2.15
N TYR A 32 12.24 -0.27 -1.41
CA TYR A 32 13.71 -0.25 -1.41
C TYR A 32 14.29 -0.61 -2.77
N ALA A 33 13.70 -1.56 -3.51
CA ALA A 33 14.15 -1.86 -4.87
C ALA A 33 13.97 -0.66 -5.81
N GLU A 34 12.86 0.08 -5.71
CA GLU A 34 12.61 1.27 -6.53
C GLU A 34 13.54 2.45 -6.19
N ILE A 35 13.94 2.56 -4.92
CA ILE A 35 14.94 3.53 -4.44
C ILE A 35 16.33 3.14 -4.97
N GLU A 36 16.68 1.85 -4.91
CA GLU A 36 17.95 1.32 -5.41
C GLU A 36 18.08 1.46 -6.93
N GLU A 37 16.99 1.21 -7.68
CA GLU A 37 16.93 1.42 -9.14
C GLU A 37 17.18 2.88 -9.53
N ARG A 38 16.86 3.84 -8.65
CA ARG A 38 17.17 5.27 -8.83
C ARG A 38 18.60 5.64 -8.40
N GLY A 39 19.42 4.68 -7.98
CA GLY A 39 20.81 4.86 -7.61
C GLY A 39 21.05 5.18 -6.13
N PHE A 40 20.02 5.10 -5.28
CA PHE A 40 20.14 5.35 -3.85
C PHE A 40 20.26 4.03 -3.10
N VAL A 41 21.46 3.74 -2.57
CA VAL A 41 21.70 2.51 -1.80
C VAL A 41 21.39 2.78 -0.33
N GLY A 42 20.44 2.02 0.24
CA GLY A 42 19.96 2.17 1.62
C GLY A 42 20.99 1.92 2.73
N ASP A 43 22.24 1.65 2.37
CA ASP A 43 23.40 1.47 3.27
C ASP A 43 24.41 2.63 3.18
N ALA A 44 24.17 3.65 2.33
CA ALA A 44 24.95 4.88 2.35
C ALA A 44 24.57 5.71 3.59
N THR A 45 25.57 6.10 4.38
CA THR A 45 25.56 6.68 5.74
C THR A 45 24.74 7.97 5.97
N GLY A 46 23.84 8.35 5.06
CA GLY A 46 22.97 9.52 5.16
C GLY A 46 21.51 9.30 4.71
N PHE A 47 21.11 8.07 4.39
CA PHE A 47 19.73 7.76 4.00
C PHE A 47 18.88 7.42 5.23
N ASP A 48 18.01 8.34 5.63
CA ASP A 48 17.05 8.16 6.71
C ASP A 48 15.96 7.16 6.29
N ARG A 49 15.81 6.11 7.10
CA ARG A 49 14.83 5.05 6.87
C ARG A 49 13.47 5.38 7.48
N ASP A 50 13.39 6.33 8.40
CA ASP A 50 12.14 6.67 9.08
C ASP A 50 11.08 7.19 8.09
N PRO A 51 11.38 8.14 7.17
CA PRO A 51 10.42 8.58 6.15
C PRO A 51 9.95 7.45 5.23
N VAL A 52 10.82 6.49 4.94
CA VAL A 52 10.50 5.34 4.09
C VAL A 52 9.55 4.39 4.81
N GLU A 53 9.78 4.12 6.10
CA GLU A 53 8.89 3.30 6.91
C GLU A 53 7.53 3.97 7.15
N ASP A 54 7.49 5.29 7.36
CA ASP A 54 6.25 6.06 7.45
C ASP A 54 5.45 5.98 6.15
N GLN A 55 6.13 6.08 5.00
CA GLN A 55 5.48 5.93 3.70
C GLN A 55 4.96 4.51 3.47
N ILE A 56 5.70 3.48 3.89
CA ILE A 56 5.23 2.09 3.85
C ILE A 56 3.95 1.94 4.68
N ASP A 57 3.88 2.57 5.85
CA ASP A 57 2.68 2.57 6.70
C ASP A 57 1.49 3.25 6.04
N ALA A 58 1.71 4.41 5.40
CA ALA A 58 0.67 5.11 4.66
C ALA A 58 0.14 4.25 3.49
N MET A 59 1.03 3.62 2.71
CA MET A 59 0.66 2.73 1.61
C MET A 59 -0.07 1.46 2.09
N GLU A 60 0.33 0.88 3.22
CA GLU A 60 -0.36 -0.25 3.83
C GLU A 60 -1.82 0.11 4.15
N VAL A 61 -2.02 1.26 4.80
CA VAL A 61 -3.34 1.77 5.17
C VAL A 61 -4.19 2.03 3.93
N ASP A 62 -3.63 2.64 2.88
CA ASP A 62 -4.34 2.90 1.62
C ASP A 62 -4.82 1.61 0.96
N VAL A 63 -3.95 0.60 0.79
CA VAL A 63 -4.32 -0.70 0.22
C VAL A 63 -5.42 -1.37 1.04
N ILE A 64 -5.31 -1.36 2.37
CA ILE A 64 -6.34 -1.92 3.26
C ILE A 64 -7.67 -1.19 3.08
N ASN A 65 -7.67 0.14 3.04
CA ASN A 65 -8.89 0.94 2.89
C ASN A 65 -9.55 0.71 1.53
N ARG A 66 -8.77 0.57 0.47
CA ARG A 66 -9.26 0.21 -0.87
C ARG A 66 -9.90 -1.17 -0.89
N VAL A 67 -9.23 -2.18 -0.34
CA VAL A 67 -9.77 -3.55 -0.25
C VAL A 67 -11.06 -3.58 0.57
N LYS A 68 -11.11 -2.87 1.72
CA LYS A 68 -12.32 -2.73 2.53
C LYS A 68 -13.46 -2.06 1.76
N THR A 69 -13.16 -1.02 1.01
CA THR A 69 -14.15 -0.30 0.19
C THR A 69 -14.70 -1.18 -0.93
N ALA A 70 -13.82 -1.88 -1.64
CA ALA A 70 -14.21 -2.85 -2.67
C ALA A 70 -15.09 -3.97 -2.09
N PHE A 71 -14.75 -4.47 -0.89
CA PHE A 71 -15.56 -5.46 -0.18
C PHE A 71 -16.95 -4.91 0.18
N ARG A 72 -17.04 -3.72 0.78
CA ARG A 72 -18.34 -3.10 1.12
C ARG A 72 -19.20 -2.87 -0.12
N ASN A 73 -18.62 -2.40 -1.21
CA ASN A 73 -19.33 -2.17 -2.47
C ASN A 73 -19.86 -3.49 -3.06
N ARG A 74 -19.05 -4.55 -3.02
CA ARG A 74 -19.44 -5.89 -3.48
C ARG A 74 -20.52 -6.51 -2.59
N ALA A 75 -20.33 -6.43 -1.27
CA ALA A 75 -21.28 -6.92 -0.28
C ALA A 75 -22.64 -6.25 -0.47
N ARG A 76 -22.71 -4.95 -0.74
CA ARG A 76 -23.98 -4.27 -1.04
C ARG A 76 -24.73 -4.83 -2.26
N MET A 77 -24.05 -5.50 -3.19
CA MET A 77 -24.62 -5.92 -4.48
C MET A 77 -25.00 -7.41 -4.55
N GLU A 78 -24.36 -8.30 -3.78
CA GLU A 78 -24.39 -9.74 -4.10
C GLU A 78 -24.49 -10.68 -2.86
N ILE A 79 -25.18 -10.26 -1.78
CA ILE A 79 -25.21 -10.95 -0.46
C ILE A 79 -25.66 -12.43 -0.51
N ALA A 80 -26.34 -12.90 -1.57
CA ALA A 80 -27.04 -14.18 -1.50
C ALA A 80 -26.21 -15.47 -1.74
N ASP A 81 -25.06 -15.46 -2.46
CA ASP A 81 -24.53 -16.70 -3.06
C ASP A 81 -23.02 -17.00 -2.88
N TYR A 82 -22.30 -16.35 -1.96
CA TYR A 82 -20.85 -16.61 -1.82
C TYR A 82 -20.50 -17.70 -0.80
N SER A 83 -19.94 -18.81 -1.30
CA SER A 83 -19.20 -19.75 -0.46
C SER A 83 -17.83 -19.16 -0.03
N PRO A 84 -17.30 -19.54 1.16
CA PRO A 84 -16.04 -18.98 1.67
C PRO A 84 -14.85 -19.11 0.71
N ALA A 85 -14.75 -20.24 -0.02
CA ALA A 85 -13.67 -20.46 -0.99
C ALA A 85 -13.69 -19.46 -2.16
N THR A 86 -14.88 -19.05 -2.60
CA THR A 86 -15.05 -18.05 -3.67
C THR A 86 -14.69 -16.66 -3.17
N LEU A 87 -15.05 -16.34 -1.92
CA LEU A 87 -14.70 -15.07 -1.29
C LEU A 87 -13.18 -14.91 -1.14
N SER A 88 -12.47 -15.94 -0.64
CA SER A 88 -11.00 -15.88 -0.51
C SER A 88 -10.29 -15.71 -1.86
N LYS A 89 -10.77 -16.38 -2.92
CA LYS A 89 -10.23 -16.20 -4.29
C LYS A 89 -10.46 -14.77 -4.79
N TRP A 90 -11.66 -14.24 -4.57
CA TRP A 90 -12.02 -12.88 -4.94
C TRP A 90 -11.15 -11.85 -4.20
N LEU A 91 -10.97 -11.99 -2.89
CA LEU A 91 -10.12 -11.12 -2.07
C LEU A 91 -8.68 -11.09 -2.56
N ARG A 92 -8.09 -12.26 -2.85
CA ARG A 92 -6.72 -12.34 -3.40
C ARG A 92 -6.58 -11.60 -4.73
N ARG A 93 -7.60 -11.65 -5.59
CA ARG A 93 -7.60 -10.94 -6.87
C ARG A 93 -7.70 -9.43 -6.67
N ILE A 94 -8.63 -8.97 -5.83
CA ILE A 94 -8.82 -7.55 -5.52
C ILE A 94 -7.57 -6.97 -4.88
N LEU A 95 -7.02 -7.65 -3.87
CA LEU A 95 -5.79 -7.25 -3.21
C LEU A 95 -4.66 -6.97 -4.20
N LYS A 96 -4.42 -7.89 -5.15
CA LYS A 96 -3.38 -7.70 -6.17
C LYS A 96 -3.63 -6.46 -7.02
N GLY A 97 -4.89 -6.21 -7.39
CA GLY A 97 -5.29 -5.02 -8.13
C GLY A 97 -5.07 -3.73 -7.33
N GLU A 98 -5.55 -3.68 -6.09
CA GLU A 98 -5.43 -2.50 -5.24
C GLU A 98 -3.98 -2.20 -4.87
N LEU A 99 -3.16 -3.23 -4.63
CA LEU A 99 -1.73 -3.08 -4.41
C LEU A 99 -1.01 -2.53 -5.65
N ALA A 100 -1.33 -3.04 -6.85
CA ALA A 100 -0.76 -2.53 -8.08
C ALA A 100 -1.17 -1.08 -8.35
N MET A 101 -2.43 -0.72 -8.07
CA MET A 101 -2.89 0.66 -8.19
C MET A 101 -2.17 1.57 -7.20
N CYS A 102 -2.06 1.18 -5.93
CA CYS A 102 -1.37 1.96 -4.89
C CYS A 102 0.09 2.26 -5.30
N LYS A 103 0.82 1.24 -5.78
CA LYS A 103 2.19 1.40 -6.29
C LYS A 103 2.27 2.37 -7.45
N ARG A 104 1.40 2.21 -8.45
CA ARG A 104 1.35 3.08 -9.63
C ARG A 104 1.04 4.53 -9.24
N THR A 105 0.02 4.75 -8.40
CA THR A 105 -0.32 6.09 -7.91
C THR A 105 0.88 6.71 -7.19
N PHE A 106 1.58 5.96 -6.35
CA PHE A 106 2.76 6.46 -5.64
C PHE A 106 3.94 6.82 -6.59
N LEU A 107 4.13 6.07 -7.67
CA LEU A 107 5.17 6.39 -8.67
C LEU A 107 4.80 7.60 -9.53
N GLU A 108 3.51 7.80 -9.81
CA GLU A 108 2.98 8.90 -10.64
C GLU A 108 2.74 10.19 -9.83
N ASP A 109 2.77 10.13 -8.50
CA ASP A 109 2.52 11.29 -7.65
C ASP A 109 3.76 12.18 -7.55
N HIS A 110 3.79 13.24 -8.35
CA HIS A 110 4.89 14.21 -8.34
C HIS A 110 4.94 15.11 -7.09
N SER A 111 3.90 15.09 -6.26
CA SER A 111 3.79 15.96 -5.08
C SER A 111 4.19 15.28 -3.77
N CYS A 112 3.97 13.97 -3.68
CA CYS A 112 4.31 13.18 -2.48
C CYS A 112 4.70 11.72 -2.79
N GLY A 113 5.05 11.41 -4.03
CA GLY A 113 5.48 10.10 -4.48
C GLY A 113 6.96 9.81 -4.24
N LEU A 114 7.49 8.87 -5.01
CA LEU A 114 8.83 8.31 -4.76
C LEU A 114 9.96 9.34 -4.84
N ASP A 115 9.92 10.27 -5.79
CA ASP A 115 10.99 11.25 -5.95
C ASP A 115 11.04 12.20 -4.74
N PHE A 116 9.87 12.61 -4.22
CA PHE A 116 9.77 13.41 -3.01
C PHE A 116 10.26 12.64 -1.78
N LEU A 117 9.90 11.36 -1.66
CA LEU A 117 10.37 10.50 -0.58
C LEU A 117 11.91 10.40 -0.58
N ILE A 118 12.53 10.25 -1.74
CA ILE A 118 13.99 10.17 -1.86
C ILE A 118 14.66 11.47 -1.43
N VAL A 119 14.11 12.63 -1.79
CA VAL A 119 14.62 13.93 -1.35
C VAL A 119 14.59 14.04 0.18
N ILE A 120 13.47 13.67 0.80
CA ILE A 120 13.35 13.68 2.28
C ILE A 120 14.34 12.69 2.90
N ALA A 121 14.33 11.44 2.45
CA ALA A 121 15.12 10.38 3.04
C ALA A 121 16.63 10.58 2.84
N SER A 122 17.07 11.24 1.76
CA SER A 122 18.48 11.57 1.55
C SER A 122 18.97 12.77 2.38
N GLY A 123 18.08 13.43 3.14
CA GLY A 123 18.43 14.64 3.88
C GLY A 123 18.79 15.83 2.97
N ALA A 124 18.45 15.75 1.68
CA ALA A 124 18.59 16.86 0.74
C ALA A 124 17.53 17.92 1.07
N GLN A 125 17.73 18.66 2.16
CA GLN A 125 17.08 19.96 2.33
C GLN A 125 17.57 20.84 1.19
N GLY A 126 16.66 21.20 0.30
CA GLY A 126 16.99 21.85 -0.96
C GLY A 126 17.88 23.07 -0.82
N GLU A 127 19.06 23.02 -1.45
CA GLU A 127 19.49 24.13 -2.27
C GLU A 127 18.63 24.12 -3.54
N ILE A 128 17.37 24.53 -3.41
CA ILE A 128 16.61 24.98 -4.58
C ILE A 128 17.09 26.41 -4.81
N GLU A 129 18.17 26.55 -5.58
CA GLU A 129 18.51 27.83 -6.19
C GLU A 129 17.36 28.19 -7.14
N MET A 130 16.45 29.04 -6.66
CA MET A 130 15.55 29.76 -7.55
C MET A 130 16.38 30.81 -8.29
N GLU A 131 16.83 30.49 -9.50
CA GLU A 131 17.18 31.51 -10.47
C GLU A 131 15.91 32.28 -10.83
N VAL A 132 15.82 33.52 -10.34
CA VAL A 132 14.84 34.50 -10.80
C VAL A 132 15.53 35.30 -11.90
N GLU A 133 15.18 35.04 -13.16
CA GLU A 133 15.40 35.99 -14.26
C GLU A 133 14.50 37.23 -14.12
#